data_AF-A0A3A5HIX2-F1
#
_entry.id   AF-A0A3A5HIX2-F1
#
_cell.length_a   1.000
_cell.length_b   1.000
_cell.length_c   1.000
_cell.angle_alpha   90.00
_cell.angle_beta   90.00
_cell.angle_gamma   90.00
#
_symmetry.space_group_name_H-M   'P 1'
#
loop_
_entity.id
_entity.type
_entity.pdbx_description
1 polymer ?
#
loop_
_entity_poly.entity_id
_entity_poly.type
_entity_poly.pdbx_seq_one_letter_code
_entity_poly.pdbx_strand_id
1 'polypeptide(L)'
;MKFAKLDTLDDELIYKRVKIRVGSSKSLYTPIKATNFLNPVSPINEMYRQFNTDSLDEIIKNESKERKVNSDISKLKTNEFNFFYVNYTGREKPNKNQLEALSDIQYSHSDVVIPPLFSNIVRDLKEDKLLNDFLDLTNQSLEISETLNNKPLVGIIPALMPRQFLKPIIKNYFNRGINSFAIDFNGRSMDTNISWARNLMRLIAEYDLSEQSFLYGLNCNAGRFIKKSDRILAKDFISMGCGIDILGINHIPPRMSSSDWLNLKKQRKESLFRVFDSKGYAYIKKGESELRNKISGKIGDEIKKFNLASQYNESVILQQKLGENNTIEPYIQNKDMITPDLIKNMKILRKEAFDHLNYEKIDKWFD
;
A
#
# COMPACT_ATOMS: atom_id res chain seq x y z
N MET A 1 21.89 1.77 -11.28
CA MET A 1 21.36 2.84 -10.41
C MET A 1 20.36 2.20 -9.45
N LYS A 2 20.45 2.45 -8.13
CA LYS A 2 19.53 1.82 -7.16
C LYS A 2 18.13 2.42 -7.30
N PHE A 3 17.11 1.55 -7.34
CA PHE A 3 15.70 1.92 -7.46
C PHE A 3 15.20 2.75 -6.25
N ALA A 4 15.62 2.37 -5.05
CA ALA A 4 15.33 3.06 -3.80
C ALA A 4 16.63 3.28 -3.01
N LYS A 5 16.77 4.44 -2.37
CA LYS A 5 17.90 4.77 -1.51
C LYS A 5 17.44 5.63 -0.33
N LEU A 6 17.80 5.23 0.88
CA LEU A 6 17.63 6.03 2.08
C LEU A 6 18.34 7.38 1.94
N ASP A 7 17.61 8.44 2.26
CA ASP A 7 18.08 9.82 2.26
C ASP A 7 18.19 10.35 3.70
N THR A 8 17.15 10.12 4.50
CA THR A 8 17.13 10.47 5.93
C THR A 8 16.37 9.42 6.71
N LEU A 9 16.86 9.09 7.91
CA LEU A 9 16.17 8.23 8.87
C LEU A 9 15.75 9.09 10.07
N ASP A 10 14.55 8.88 10.60
CA ASP A 10 14.10 9.63 11.78
C ASP A 10 14.80 9.17 13.07
N ASP A 11 15.35 10.14 13.80
CA ASP A 11 16.12 9.97 15.03
C ASP A 11 15.30 9.45 16.21
N GLU A 12 13.96 9.49 16.15
CA GLU A 12 13.07 8.98 17.22
C GLU A 12 12.03 7.96 16.75
N LEU A 13 11.52 8.08 15.52
CA LEU A 13 10.40 7.30 15.01
C LEU A 13 10.79 6.38 13.84
N ILE A 14 9.89 5.49 13.43
CA ILE A 14 10.13 4.51 12.34
C ILE A 14 10.15 5.15 10.94
N TYR A 15 9.87 6.44 10.83
CA TYR A 15 9.79 7.12 9.55
C TYR A 15 11.16 7.18 8.87
N LYS A 16 11.15 7.07 7.55
CA LYS A 16 12.33 7.32 6.73
C LYS A 16 11.93 8.09 5.48
N ARG A 17 12.88 8.88 5.01
CA ARG A 17 12.84 9.56 3.73
C ARG A 17 13.65 8.74 2.75
N VAL A 18 12.97 8.17 1.75
CA VAL A 18 13.59 7.34 0.72
C VAL A 18 13.46 8.06 -0.62
N LYS A 19 14.58 8.16 -1.34
CA LYS A 19 14.60 8.60 -2.72
C LYS A 19 14.30 7.43 -3.64
N ILE A 20 13.23 7.51 -4.40
CA ILE A 20 12.83 6.50 -5.39
C ILE A 20 13.11 7.05 -6.78
N ARG A 21 13.70 6.22 -7.66
CA ARG A 21 14.08 6.59 -9.03
C ARG A 21 13.73 5.48 -10.01
N VAL A 22 12.98 5.82 -11.06
CA VAL A 22 12.69 4.92 -12.18
C VAL A 22 13.22 5.55 -13.46
N GLY A 23 14.10 4.84 -14.16
CA GLY A 23 14.79 5.37 -15.33
C GLY A 23 15.65 6.60 -14.99
N SER A 24 15.87 7.46 -15.99
CA SER A 24 16.67 8.68 -15.84
C SER A 24 15.85 9.92 -15.47
N SER A 25 14.54 9.91 -15.71
CA SER A 25 13.70 11.11 -15.68
C SER A 25 12.79 11.22 -14.46
N LYS A 26 12.39 10.11 -13.84
CA LYS A 26 11.42 10.12 -12.73
C LYS A 26 12.13 9.91 -11.40
N SER A 27 11.94 10.84 -10.46
CA SER A 27 12.38 10.69 -9.06
C SER A 27 11.40 11.31 -8.08
N LEU A 28 11.23 10.72 -6.91
CA LEU A 28 10.43 11.27 -5.82
C LEU A 28 11.04 10.93 -4.46
N TYR A 29 10.51 11.55 -3.41
CA TYR A 29 10.83 11.24 -2.02
C TYR A 29 9.61 10.68 -1.28
N THR A 30 9.86 9.93 -0.21
CA THR A 30 8.85 9.42 0.75
C THR A 30 9.04 10.08 2.13
N PRO A 31 8.10 9.96 3.10
CA PRO A 31 6.78 9.38 2.99
C PRO A 31 5.88 10.16 2.02
N ILE A 32 4.94 9.48 1.36
CA ILE A 32 4.02 10.13 0.41
C ILE A 32 2.71 9.37 0.24
N LYS A 33 1.60 10.07 0.01
CA LYS A 33 0.31 9.49 -0.38
C LYS A 33 0.24 9.27 -1.89
N ALA A 34 -0.13 8.09 -2.34
CA ALA A 34 -0.46 7.85 -3.75
C ALA A 34 -1.88 8.34 -4.07
N THR A 35 -2.09 8.80 -5.30
CA THR A 35 -3.41 9.19 -5.82
C THR A 35 -3.71 8.46 -7.12
N ASN A 36 -4.79 8.79 -7.80
CA ASN A 36 -5.14 8.19 -9.08
C ASN A 36 -5.42 9.29 -10.11
N PHE A 37 -5.55 8.91 -11.38
CA PHE A 37 -5.74 9.83 -12.50
C PHE A 37 -6.96 10.77 -12.37
N LEU A 38 -7.98 10.42 -11.58
CA LEU A 38 -9.15 11.29 -11.33
C LEU A 38 -8.83 12.43 -10.33
N ASN A 39 -7.71 12.33 -9.64
CA ASN A 39 -7.22 13.32 -8.68
C ASN A 39 -5.68 13.34 -8.67
N PRO A 40 -5.02 13.78 -9.76
CA PRO A 40 -3.58 13.64 -9.97
C PRO A 40 -2.78 14.70 -9.20
N VAL A 41 -2.95 14.73 -7.88
CA VAL A 41 -2.24 15.69 -7.00
C VAL A 41 -0.91 15.12 -6.49
N SER A 42 -0.73 13.80 -6.52
CA SER A 42 0.52 13.13 -6.14
C SER A 42 1.37 12.77 -7.37
N PRO A 43 2.71 12.79 -7.25
CA PRO A 43 3.61 12.24 -8.27
C PRO A 43 3.55 10.70 -8.36
N ILE A 44 2.64 10.06 -7.61
CA ILE A 44 2.32 8.64 -7.74
C ILE A 44 0.87 8.49 -8.19
N ASN A 45 0.70 7.93 -9.38
CA ASN A 45 -0.55 7.45 -9.93
C ASN A 45 -0.70 5.94 -9.68
N GLU A 46 -1.54 5.59 -8.72
CA GLU A 46 -1.95 4.22 -8.45
C GLU A 46 -3.11 3.83 -9.37
N MET A 47 -2.88 2.79 -10.17
CA MET A 47 -3.86 2.16 -11.01
C MET A 47 -4.24 0.81 -10.39
N TYR A 48 -5.52 0.42 -10.52
CA TYR A 48 -6.00 -0.84 -9.98
C TYR A 48 -7.07 -1.46 -10.89
N ARG A 49 -6.92 -2.76 -11.16
CA ARG A 49 -7.89 -3.56 -11.92
C ARG A 49 -8.03 -4.96 -11.33
N GLN A 50 -9.25 -5.50 -11.45
CA GLN A 50 -9.56 -6.87 -11.06
C GLN A 50 -9.84 -7.70 -12.29
N PHE A 51 -9.34 -8.93 -12.28
CA PHE A 51 -9.60 -9.93 -13.29
C PHE A 51 -10.01 -11.24 -12.59
N ASN A 52 -10.88 -12.01 -13.21
CA ASN A 52 -11.17 -13.39 -12.86
C ASN A 52 -10.83 -14.32 -14.04
N THR A 53 -10.99 -15.63 -13.83
CA THR A 53 -10.73 -16.66 -14.84
C THR A 53 -11.43 -16.36 -16.17
N ASP A 54 -12.76 -16.15 -16.14
CA ASP A 54 -13.55 -15.90 -17.34
C ASP A 54 -13.09 -14.65 -18.11
N SER A 55 -12.81 -13.56 -17.39
CA SER A 55 -12.36 -12.31 -18.00
C SER A 55 -10.98 -12.43 -18.65
N LEU A 56 -10.08 -13.25 -18.09
CA LEU A 56 -8.77 -13.50 -18.67
C LEU A 56 -8.87 -14.42 -19.88
N ASP A 57 -9.70 -15.46 -19.81
CA ASP A 57 -9.96 -16.34 -20.94
C ASP A 57 -10.57 -15.58 -22.12
N GLU A 58 -11.47 -14.64 -21.87
CA GLU A 58 -11.99 -13.75 -22.90
C GLU A 58 -10.89 -12.87 -23.51
N ILE A 59 -10.01 -12.30 -22.69
CA ILE A 59 -8.91 -11.45 -23.18
C ILE A 59 -7.96 -12.27 -24.06
N ILE A 60 -7.56 -13.46 -23.61
CA ILE A 60 -6.63 -14.34 -24.33
C ILE A 60 -7.20 -14.80 -25.67
N LYS A 61 -8.51 -15.06 -25.74
CA LYS A 61 -9.17 -15.59 -26.96
C LYS A 61 -9.66 -14.50 -27.91
N ASN A 62 -9.77 -13.23 -27.47
CA ASN A 62 -10.39 -12.16 -28.23
C ASN A 62 -9.53 -10.89 -28.24
N GLU A 63 -8.84 -10.70 -29.35
CA GLU A 63 -7.96 -9.55 -29.65
C GLU A 63 -8.67 -8.18 -29.48
N SER A 64 -9.93 -8.07 -29.89
CA SER A 64 -10.72 -6.85 -29.72
C SER A 64 -10.98 -6.54 -28.24
N LYS A 65 -11.21 -7.59 -27.43
CA LYS A 65 -11.38 -7.45 -25.98
C LYS A 65 -10.08 -7.02 -25.33
N GLU A 66 -8.96 -7.63 -25.71
CA GLU A 66 -7.62 -7.26 -25.24
C GLU A 66 -7.29 -5.79 -25.57
N ARG A 67 -7.47 -5.36 -26.83
CA ARG A 67 -7.27 -3.96 -27.24
C ARG A 67 -8.12 -2.99 -26.43
N LYS A 68 -9.38 -3.33 -26.21
CA LYS A 68 -10.29 -2.50 -25.41
C LYS A 68 -9.81 -2.35 -23.97
N VAL A 69 -9.45 -3.46 -23.32
CA VAL A 69 -8.90 -3.46 -21.96
C VAL A 69 -7.64 -2.61 -21.88
N ASN A 70 -6.70 -2.80 -22.81
CA ASN A 70 -5.46 -2.02 -22.87
C ASN A 70 -5.73 -0.52 -23.12
N SER A 71 -6.66 -0.18 -24.02
CA SER A 71 -7.05 1.21 -24.26
C SER A 71 -7.66 1.86 -23.01
N ASP A 72 -8.54 1.15 -22.32
CA ASP A 72 -9.21 1.68 -21.12
C ASP A 72 -8.24 1.85 -19.95
N ILE A 73 -7.22 0.98 -19.84
CA ILE A 73 -6.16 1.10 -18.83
C ILE A 73 -5.19 2.24 -19.19
N SER A 74 -4.84 2.38 -20.47
CA SER A 74 -3.93 3.44 -20.95
C SER A 74 -4.45 4.84 -20.63
N LYS A 75 -5.78 5.04 -20.70
CA LYS A 75 -6.45 6.30 -20.30
C LYS A 75 -6.26 6.67 -18.82
N LEU A 76 -5.89 5.71 -17.97
CA LEU A 76 -5.64 5.95 -16.55
C LEU A 76 -4.18 6.32 -16.26
N LYS A 77 -3.28 6.22 -17.25
CA LYS A 77 -1.87 6.56 -17.07
C LYS A 77 -1.70 8.06 -16.95
N THR A 78 -0.67 8.46 -16.23
CA THR A 78 -0.22 9.85 -16.15
C THR A 78 1.28 9.92 -16.50
N ASN A 79 1.80 11.13 -16.66
CA ASN A 79 3.24 11.34 -16.87
C ASN A 79 4.07 11.09 -15.59
N GLU A 80 3.40 10.98 -14.44
CA GLU A 80 3.98 10.69 -13.13
C GLU A 80 4.37 9.21 -12.98
N PHE A 81 4.75 8.78 -11.76
CA PHE A 81 5.02 7.36 -11.49
C PHE A 81 3.72 6.55 -11.47
N ASN A 82 3.58 5.61 -12.40
CA ASN A 82 2.43 4.71 -12.49
C ASN A 82 2.74 3.41 -11.76
N PHE A 83 2.02 3.15 -10.67
CA PHE A 83 2.01 1.86 -9.97
C PHE A 83 0.72 1.14 -10.34
N PHE A 84 0.80 0.07 -11.13
CA PHE A 84 -0.39 -0.66 -11.56
C PHE A 84 -0.55 -2.00 -10.84
N TYR A 85 -1.55 -2.08 -9.98
CA TYR A 85 -1.93 -3.30 -9.29
C TYR A 85 -3.02 -4.05 -10.05
N VAL A 86 -2.69 -5.26 -10.49
CA VAL A 86 -3.67 -6.22 -11.01
C VAL A 86 -4.03 -7.22 -9.91
N ASN A 87 -5.32 -7.44 -9.67
CA ASN A 87 -5.80 -8.39 -8.68
C ASN A 87 -6.59 -9.51 -9.35
N TYR A 88 -6.06 -10.72 -9.23
CA TYR A 88 -6.77 -11.93 -9.61
C TYR A 88 -7.76 -12.34 -8.52
N THR A 89 -9.03 -12.40 -8.91
CA THR A 89 -10.18 -12.68 -8.05
C THR A 89 -10.79 -14.06 -8.32
N GLY A 90 -10.16 -14.90 -9.15
CA GLY A 90 -10.52 -16.32 -9.22
C GLY A 90 -10.20 -17.05 -7.91
N ARG A 91 -10.91 -18.14 -7.63
CA ARG A 91 -10.64 -19.02 -6.48
C ARG A 91 -9.63 -20.12 -6.80
N GLU A 92 -9.60 -20.54 -8.06
CA GLU A 92 -8.62 -21.49 -8.58
C GLU A 92 -7.37 -20.77 -9.04
N LYS A 93 -6.22 -21.47 -8.99
CA LYS A 93 -4.96 -20.92 -9.50
C LYS A 93 -5.11 -20.54 -10.98
N PRO A 94 -4.68 -19.34 -11.39
CA PRO A 94 -4.60 -19.03 -12.80
C PRO A 94 -3.61 -20.00 -13.49
N ASN A 95 -3.91 -20.40 -14.71
CA ASN A 95 -2.96 -21.15 -15.54
C ASN A 95 -1.85 -20.24 -16.07
N LYS A 96 -0.85 -20.82 -16.73
CA LYS A 96 0.31 -20.08 -17.27
C LYS A 96 -0.10 -18.94 -18.21
N ASN A 97 -0.97 -19.19 -19.18
CA ASN A 97 -1.42 -18.17 -20.14
C ASN A 97 -2.17 -17.02 -19.45
N GLN A 98 -2.95 -17.33 -18.40
CA GLN A 98 -3.63 -16.32 -17.58
C GLN A 98 -2.65 -15.49 -16.76
N LEU A 99 -1.58 -16.08 -16.22
CA LEU A 99 -0.50 -15.35 -15.55
C LEU A 99 0.30 -14.47 -16.51
N GLU A 100 0.55 -14.95 -17.73
CA GLU A 100 1.18 -14.17 -18.81
C GLU A 100 0.33 -12.94 -19.15
N ALA A 101 -0.96 -13.14 -19.43
CA ALA A 101 -1.88 -12.03 -19.71
C ALA A 101 -1.95 -11.00 -18.58
N LEU A 102 -2.01 -11.44 -17.31
CA LEU A 102 -1.95 -10.54 -16.15
C LEU A 102 -0.65 -9.75 -16.09
N SER A 103 0.49 -10.42 -16.32
CA SER A 103 1.82 -9.83 -16.24
C SER A 103 2.04 -8.82 -17.38
N ASP A 104 1.62 -9.13 -18.61
CA ASP A 104 1.76 -8.27 -19.79
C ASP A 104 0.89 -7.01 -19.71
N ILE A 105 -0.37 -7.17 -19.28
CA ILE A 105 -1.27 -6.04 -19.02
C ILE A 105 -0.64 -5.13 -17.96
N GLN A 106 -0.14 -5.69 -16.87
CA GLN A 106 0.46 -4.90 -15.81
C GLN A 106 1.74 -4.20 -16.27
N TYR A 107 2.63 -4.95 -16.93
CA TYR A 107 3.91 -4.45 -17.44
C TYR A 107 3.71 -3.26 -18.39
N SER A 108 2.75 -3.33 -19.31
CA SER A 108 2.53 -2.29 -20.34
C SER A 108 2.13 -0.93 -19.77
N HIS A 109 1.51 -0.90 -18.58
CA HIS A 109 0.92 0.32 -18.02
C HIS A 109 1.58 0.82 -16.73
N SER A 110 2.56 0.09 -16.20
CA SER A 110 3.28 0.42 -14.96
C SER A 110 4.71 0.91 -15.22
N ASP A 111 5.24 1.73 -14.33
CA ASP A 111 6.66 2.10 -14.28
C ASP A 111 7.50 1.10 -13.46
N VAL A 112 6.83 0.20 -12.72
CA VAL A 112 7.43 -0.83 -11.86
C VAL A 112 6.74 -2.18 -12.10
N VAL A 113 7.44 -3.28 -11.91
CA VAL A 113 6.85 -4.62 -12.02
C VAL A 113 6.50 -5.14 -10.63
N ILE A 114 5.23 -5.50 -10.45
CA ILE A 114 4.65 -5.99 -9.21
C ILE A 114 3.91 -7.30 -9.52
N PRO A 115 4.20 -8.43 -8.86
CA PRO A 115 3.40 -9.64 -9.03
C PRO A 115 1.90 -9.38 -8.78
N PRO A 116 0.97 -10.01 -9.51
CA PRO A 116 -0.46 -9.87 -9.26
C PRO A 116 -0.84 -10.14 -7.80
N LEU A 117 -1.87 -9.43 -7.34
CA LEU A 117 -2.52 -9.76 -6.07
C LEU A 117 -3.39 -11.00 -6.27
N PHE A 118 -3.31 -11.96 -5.34
CA PHE A 118 -4.13 -13.17 -5.36
C PHE A 118 -5.13 -13.18 -4.20
N SER A 119 -5.94 -12.12 -4.11
CA SER A 119 -6.69 -11.76 -2.89
C SER A 119 -7.73 -12.79 -2.41
N ASN A 120 -8.23 -13.66 -3.29
CA ASN A 120 -9.13 -14.76 -2.92
C ASN A 120 -8.34 -16.02 -2.54
N ILE A 121 -7.31 -16.39 -3.29
CA ILE A 121 -6.40 -17.51 -2.96
C ILE A 121 -5.80 -17.31 -1.56
N VAL A 122 -5.25 -16.12 -1.28
CA VAL A 122 -4.67 -15.79 0.03
C VAL A 122 -5.67 -15.87 1.18
N ARG A 123 -6.96 -15.64 0.88
CA ARG A 123 -8.04 -15.65 1.87
C ARG A 123 -8.57 -17.04 2.14
N ASP A 124 -8.69 -17.83 1.09
CA ASP A 124 -9.40 -19.11 1.11
C ASP A 124 -8.44 -20.25 1.49
N LEU A 125 -7.19 -20.21 1.04
CA LEU A 125 -6.18 -21.20 1.43
C LEU A 125 -5.68 -21.00 2.87
N LYS A 126 -5.10 -22.06 3.42
CA LYS A 126 -4.57 -22.14 4.78
C LYS A 126 -3.24 -22.89 4.78
N GLU A 127 -2.48 -22.70 5.86
CA GLU A 127 -1.29 -23.50 6.19
C GLU A 127 -0.26 -23.57 5.04
N ASP A 128 0.47 -24.66 4.93
CA ASP A 128 1.58 -24.80 3.98
C ASP A 128 1.12 -24.70 2.52
N LYS A 129 -0.12 -25.15 2.23
CA LYS A 129 -0.70 -24.97 0.90
C LYS A 129 -0.81 -23.50 0.51
N LEU A 130 -1.22 -22.63 1.44
CA LEU A 130 -1.26 -21.18 1.20
C LEU A 130 0.14 -20.64 0.87
N LEU A 131 1.16 -21.01 1.66
CA LEU A 131 2.53 -20.53 1.42
C LEU A 131 3.06 -21.02 0.07
N ASN A 132 2.96 -22.32 -0.19
CA ASN A 132 3.49 -22.94 -1.41
C ASN A 132 2.79 -22.39 -2.65
N ASP A 133 1.47 -22.29 -2.63
CA ASP A 133 0.69 -21.77 -3.76
C ASP A 133 0.99 -20.28 -4.01
N PHE A 134 1.18 -19.50 -2.95
CA PHE A 134 1.57 -18.09 -3.09
C PHE A 134 2.97 -17.92 -3.67
N LEU A 135 3.95 -18.68 -3.17
CA LEU A 135 5.32 -18.63 -3.69
C LEU A 135 5.39 -19.11 -5.14
N ASP A 136 4.69 -20.20 -5.46
CA ASP A 136 4.56 -20.74 -6.82
C ASP A 136 4.02 -19.69 -7.80
N LEU A 137 2.86 -19.08 -7.49
CA LEU A 137 2.25 -18.06 -8.36
C LEU A 137 3.09 -16.79 -8.51
N THR A 138 3.70 -16.32 -7.42
CA THR A 138 4.55 -15.13 -7.47
C THR A 138 5.86 -15.39 -8.23
N ASN A 139 6.47 -16.56 -8.05
CA ASN A 139 7.66 -16.97 -8.80
C ASN A 139 7.39 -17.11 -10.30
N GLN A 140 6.30 -17.76 -10.68
CA GLN A 140 5.91 -17.86 -12.09
C GLN A 140 5.66 -16.48 -12.72
N SER A 141 4.97 -15.57 -12.01
CA SER A 141 4.76 -14.21 -12.51
C SER A 141 6.04 -13.39 -12.63
N LEU A 142 6.98 -13.56 -11.70
CA LEU A 142 8.30 -12.93 -11.77
C LEU A 142 9.12 -13.46 -12.94
N GLU A 143 9.14 -14.79 -13.15
CA GLU A 143 9.86 -15.42 -14.26
C GLU A 143 9.33 -14.95 -15.63
N ILE A 144 8.01 -14.86 -15.78
CA ILE A 144 7.38 -14.26 -16.96
C ILE A 144 7.88 -12.83 -17.16
N SER A 145 7.82 -12.03 -16.10
CA SER A 145 8.17 -10.60 -16.18
C SER A 145 9.65 -10.39 -16.49
N GLU A 146 10.55 -11.21 -15.92
CA GLU A 146 12.02 -11.11 -16.03
C GLU A 146 12.54 -11.34 -17.45
N THR A 147 11.79 -12.04 -18.32
CA THR A 147 12.24 -12.44 -19.66
C THR A 147 12.68 -11.25 -20.53
N LEU A 148 12.05 -10.08 -20.40
CA LEU A 148 12.41 -8.84 -21.11
C LEU A 148 12.27 -7.58 -20.22
N ASN A 149 12.52 -7.73 -18.91
CA ASN A 149 12.30 -6.65 -17.95
C ASN A 149 13.39 -5.59 -17.99
N ASN A 150 13.00 -4.32 -18.09
CA ASN A 150 13.88 -3.17 -17.85
C ASN A 150 13.39 -2.27 -16.70
N LYS A 151 12.38 -2.72 -15.95
CA LYS A 151 11.74 -1.98 -14.86
C LYS A 151 12.14 -2.57 -13.51
N PRO A 152 12.20 -1.76 -12.45
CA PRO A 152 12.45 -2.28 -11.12
C PRO A 152 11.29 -3.16 -10.65
N LEU A 153 11.64 -4.21 -9.90
CA LEU A 153 10.71 -5.18 -9.33
C LEU A 153 10.36 -4.80 -7.89
N VAL A 154 9.08 -4.97 -7.53
CA VAL A 154 8.54 -4.77 -6.18
C VAL A 154 7.80 -6.03 -5.77
N GLY A 155 8.19 -6.64 -4.65
CA GLY A 155 7.53 -7.85 -4.15
C GLY A 155 6.17 -7.53 -3.52
N ILE A 156 5.23 -8.47 -3.56
CA ILE A 156 3.95 -8.38 -2.82
C ILE A 156 4.03 -9.16 -1.51
N ILE A 157 3.60 -8.56 -0.41
CA ILE A 157 3.44 -9.23 0.88
C ILE A 157 2.00 -9.02 1.38
N PRO A 158 1.13 -10.05 1.37
CA PRO A 158 -0.21 -9.91 1.89
C PRO A 158 -0.22 -9.87 3.43
N ALA A 159 -0.85 -8.86 4.04
CA ALA A 159 -1.00 -8.77 5.50
C ALA A 159 -1.97 -9.82 6.10
N LEU A 160 -2.62 -10.60 5.22
CA LEU A 160 -3.35 -11.81 5.63
C LEU A 160 -2.42 -12.98 5.96
N MET A 161 -1.19 -12.99 5.46
CA MET A 161 -0.26 -14.09 5.68
C MET A 161 0.07 -14.23 7.17
N PRO A 162 0.01 -15.45 7.73
CA PRO A 162 0.52 -15.74 9.06
C PRO A 162 1.94 -15.24 9.25
N ARG A 163 2.27 -14.81 10.47
CA ARG A 163 3.59 -14.25 10.81
C ARG A 163 4.76 -15.16 10.38
N GLN A 164 4.60 -16.47 10.53
CA GLN A 164 5.63 -17.47 10.20
C GLN A 164 5.97 -17.54 8.71
N PHE A 165 5.07 -17.07 7.83
CA PHE A 165 5.27 -17.08 6.38
C PHE A 165 6.03 -15.87 5.86
N LEU A 166 6.22 -14.83 6.68
CA LEU A 166 6.94 -13.63 6.26
C LEU A 166 8.40 -13.91 5.89
N LYS A 167 9.10 -14.74 6.67
CA LYS A 167 10.52 -15.04 6.42
C LYS A 167 10.71 -15.79 5.09
N PRO A 168 10.00 -16.90 4.80
CA PRO A 168 10.06 -17.54 3.48
C PRO A 168 9.75 -16.59 2.31
N ILE A 169 8.73 -15.74 2.45
CA ILE A 169 8.32 -14.79 1.41
C ILE A 169 9.42 -13.75 1.14
N ILE A 170 9.91 -13.08 2.19
CA ILE A 170 10.95 -12.05 2.05
C ILE A 170 12.24 -12.66 1.54
N LYS A 171 12.65 -13.83 2.06
CA LYS A 171 13.82 -14.56 1.59
C LYS A 171 13.74 -14.89 0.09
N ASN A 172 12.56 -15.34 -0.38
CA ASN A 172 12.34 -15.66 -1.79
C ASN A 172 12.55 -14.42 -2.69
N TYR A 173 11.99 -13.27 -2.31
CA TYR A 173 12.21 -12.01 -3.04
C TYR A 173 13.66 -11.52 -2.95
N PHE A 174 14.26 -11.56 -1.75
CA PHE A 174 15.65 -11.15 -1.52
C PHE A 174 16.62 -11.95 -2.39
N ASN A 175 16.45 -13.27 -2.47
CA ASN A 175 17.27 -14.15 -3.31
C ASN A 175 17.16 -13.83 -4.82
N ARG A 176 16.10 -13.13 -5.24
CA ARG A 176 15.89 -12.63 -6.60
C ARG A 176 16.31 -11.16 -6.77
N GLY A 177 16.97 -10.56 -5.77
CA GLY A 177 17.41 -9.16 -5.81
C GLY A 177 16.28 -8.13 -5.63
N ILE A 178 15.10 -8.56 -5.17
CA ILE A 178 13.95 -7.68 -4.94
C ILE A 178 14.01 -7.16 -3.51
N ASN A 179 14.18 -5.84 -3.37
CA ASN A 179 14.40 -5.18 -2.07
C ASN A 179 13.25 -4.31 -1.58
N SER A 180 12.28 -3.97 -2.43
CA SER A 180 11.15 -3.10 -2.10
C SER A 180 9.84 -3.88 -2.17
N PHE A 181 8.88 -3.53 -1.31
CA PHE A 181 7.68 -4.35 -1.13
C PHE A 181 6.40 -3.53 -1.10
N ALA A 182 5.36 -4.04 -1.73
CA ALA A 182 3.99 -3.59 -1.54
C ALA A 182 3.23 -4.55 -0.62
N ILE A 183 2.72 -3.99 0.48
CA ILE A 183 1.96 -4.68 1.52
C ILE A 183 0.48 -4.55 1.20
N ASP A 184 -0.17 -5.64 0.78
CA ASP A 184 -1.63 -5.66 0.64
C ASP A 184 -2.27 -5.91 2.00
N PHE A 185 -2.77 -4.84 2.62
CA PHE A 185 -3.45 -4.93 3.91
C PHE A 185 -4.81 -5.64 3.83
N ASN A 186 -5.34 -5.84 2.63
CA ASN A 186 -6.62 -6.50 2.40
C ASN A 186 -7.76 -5.93 3.27
N GLY A 187 -7.77 -4.61 3.48
CA GLY A 187 -8.77 -3.91 4.29
C GLY A 187 -8.56 -4.04 5.80
N ARG A 188 -7.37 -4.45 6.25
CA ARG A 188 -6.91 -4.36 7.65
C ARG A 188 -6.13 -3.06 7.90
N SER A 189 -5.89 -2.73 9.15
CA SER A 189 -5.00 -1.63 9.54
C SER A 189 -3.78 -2.19 10.26
N MET A 190 -2.61 -1.59 10.05
CA MET A 190 -1.34 -2.11 10.58
C MET A 190 -1.31 -2.14 12.11
N ASP A 191 -1.93 -1.15 12.75
CA ASP A 191 -2.05 -1.01 14.19
C ASP A 191 -2.84 -2.15 14.87
N THR A 192 -3.63 -2.93 14.10
CA THR A 192 -4.36 -4.09 14.66
C THR A 192 -3.50 -5.34 14.83
N ASN A 193 -2.30 -5.38 14.25
CA ASN A 193 -1.39 -6.51 14.36
C ASN A 193 0.07 -6.04 14.45
N ILE A 194 0.39 -5.34 15.54
CA ILE A 194 1.75 -4.81 15.79
C ILE A 194 2.80 -5.92 15.79
N SER A 195 2.50 -7.12 16.30
CA SER A 195 3.48 -8.22 16.31
C SER A 195 3.85 -8.70 14.89
N TRP A 196 2.92 -8.63 13.95
CA TRP A 196 3.19 -8.88 12.52
C TRP A 196 4.05 -7.78 11.91
N ALA A 197 3.71 -6.51 12.17
CA ALA A 197 4.50 -5.36 11.70
C ALA A 197 5.94 -5.39 12.23
N ARG A 198 6.12 -5.69 13.52
CA ARG A 198 7.42 -5.91 14.16
C ARG A 198 8.22 -7.01 13.48
N ASN A 199 7.58 -8.13 13.16
CA ASN A 199 8.25 -9.22 12.45
C ASN A 199 8.69 -8.82 11.05
N LEU A 200 7.83 -8.10 10.32
CA LEU A 200 8.18 -7.56 9.00
C LEU A 200 9.42 -6.67 9.11
N MET A 201 9.43 -5.68 10.02
CA MET A 201 10.56 -4.77 10.17
C MET A 201 11.86 -5.47 10.58
N ARG A 202 11.79 -6.45 11.49
CA ARG A 202 12.94 -7.29 11.85
C ARG A 202 13.50 -8.05 10.66
N LEU A 203 12.64 -8.54 9.75
CA LEU A 203 13.09 -9.24 8.56
C LEU A 203 13.69 -8.28 7.52
N ILE A 204 13.12 -7.08 7.35
CA ILE A 204 13.73 -6.02 6.53
C ILE A 204 15.15 -5.70 7.03
N ALA A 205 15.32 -5.60 8.35
CA ALA A 205 16.63 -5.44 9.00
C ALA A 205 17.55 -6.65 8.80
N GLU A 206 17.07 -7.87 9.04
CA GLU A 206 17.84 -9.12 8.94
C GLU A 206 18.45 -9.31 7.53
N TYR A 207 17.76 -8.86 6.50
CA TYR A 207 18.21 -8.96 5.10
C TYR A 207 18.91 -7.68 4.58
N ASP A 208 19.29 -6.75 5.47
CA ASP A 208 19.96 -5.48 5.12
C ASP A 208 19.20 -4.66 4.05
N LEU A 209 17.87 -4.67 4.15
CA LEU A 209 16.99 -3.98 3.19
C LEU A 209 16.63 -2.57 3.67
N SER A 210 16.91 -2.23 4.92
CA SER A 210 16.52 -0.97 5.57
C SER A 210 16.86 0.28 4.74
N GLU A 211 18.07 0.33 4.18
CA GLU A 211 18.58 1.50 3.43
C GLU A 211 18.23 1.51 1.93
N GLN A 212 17.77 0.38 1.39
CA GLN A 212 17.62 0.18 -0.06
C GLN A 212 16.20 -0.25 -0.46
N SER A 213 15.27 -0.16 0.48
CA SER A 213 13.87 -0.54 0.31
C SER A 213 12.94 0.63 0.53
N PHE A 214 11.75 0.53 -0.06
CA PHE A 214 10.55 1.18 0.49
C PHE A 214 9.43 0.15 0.70
N LEU A 215 8.49 0.52 1.55
CA LEU A 215 7.24 -0.21 1.80
C LEU A 215 6.04 0.60 1.30
N TYR A 216 5.25 -0.02 0.43
CA TYR A 216 4.03 0.56 -0.13
C TYR A 216 2.81 -0.08 0.54
N GLY A 217 1.96 0.68 1.23
CA GLY A 217 0.77 0.17 1.92
C GLY A 217 -0.48 0.25 1.06
N LEU A 218 -0.90 -0.86 0.44
CA LEU A 218 -2.12 -0.95 -0.37
C LEU A 218 -3.30 -1.45 0.48
N ASN A 219 -4.51 -0.96 0.20
CA ASN A 219 -5.73 -1.44 0.88
C ASN A 219 -5.73 -1.28 2.41
N CYS A 220 -5.06 -0.24 2.91
CA CYS A 220 -5.08 0.13 4.32
C CYS A 220 -6.49 0.54 4.76
N ASN A 221 -6.94 0.04 5.92
CA ASN A 221 -8.25 0.39 6.46
C ASN A 221 -8.22 1.75 7.18
N ALA A 222 -9.14 2.64 6.81
CA ALA A 222 -9.35 3.93 7.46
C ALA A 222 -9.83 3.87 8.93
N GLY A 223 -10.16 2.69 9.45
CA GLY A 223 -10.79 2.47 10.75
C GLY A 223 -12.31 2.35 10.68
N ARG A 224 -12.93 2.07 11.83
CA ARG A 224 -14.39 1.94 11.97
C ARG A 224 -14.87 2.87 13.07
N PHE A 225 -15.94 3.61 12.81
CA PHE A 225 -16.61 4.43 13.83
C PHE A 225 -17.25 3.54 14.89
N ILE A 226 -16.92 3.81 16.14
CA ILE A 226 -17.64 3.25 17.29
C ILE A 226 -19.00 3.96 17.40
N LYS A 227 -20.03 3.27 17.93
CA LYS A 227 -21.35 3.87 18.16
C LYS A 227 -21.18 5.15 18.99
N LYS A 228 -21.85 6.23 18.58
CA LYS A 228 -21.81 7.59 19.19
C LYS A 228 -20.50 8.39 19.03
N SER A 229 -19.47 7.85 18.37
CA SER A 229 -18.30 8.68 18.04
C SER A 229 -18.46 9.35 16.68
N ASP A 230 -18.14 10.64 16.63
CA ASP A 230 -18.06 11.44 15.41
C ASP A 230 -16.63 11.60 14.90
N ARG A 231 -15.65 11.08 15.66
CA ARG A 231 -14.23 11.10 15.29
C ARG A 231 -13.58 9.73 15.50
N ILE A 232 -12.70 9.32 14.60
CA ILE A 232 -11.84 8.15 14.78
C ILE A 232 -10.42 8.45 14.32
N LEU A 233 -9.44 7.69 14.81
CA LEU A 233 -8.08 7.74 14.30
C LEU A 233 -8.07 7.37 12.81
N ALA A 234 -7.34 8.13 12.00
CA ALA A 234 -7.12 7.82 10.59
C ALA A 234 -6.11 6.67 10.46
N LYS A 235 -6.55 5.44 10.76
CA LYS A 235 -5.67 4.27 10.89
C LYS A 235 -4.88 3.92 9.63
N ASP A 236 -5.39 4.29 8.45
CA ASP A 236 -4.68 4.17 7.19
C ASP A 236 -3.52 5.17 7.11
N PHE A 237 -3.75 6.44 7.45
CA PHE A 237 -2.70 7.45 7.48
C PHE A 237 -1.62 7.14 8.53
N ILE A 238 -2.03 6.66 9.71
CA ILE A 238 -1.12 6.23 10.79
C ILE A 238 -0.23 5.06 10.38
N SER A 239 -0.58 4.29 9.34
CA SER A 239 0.29 3.20 8.86
C SER A 239 1.68 3.70 8.42
N MET A 240 1.83 4.98 8.03
CA MET A 240 3.16 5.56 7.78
C MET A 240 4.03 5.54 9.05
N GLY A 241 3.43 5.81 10.20
CA GLY A 241 4.06 5.65 11.52
C GLY A 241 4.26 4.20 11.95
N CYS A 242 3.99 3.25 11.07
CA CYS A 242 4.35 1.84 11.23
C CYS A 242 5.35 1.38 10.15
N GLY A 243 6.05 2.33 9.50
CA GLY A 243 7.11 2.06 8.52
C GLY A 243 6.64 1.99 7.06
N ILE A 244 5.40 2.38 6.75
CA ILE A 244 4.94 2.51 5.37
C ILE A 244 5.44 3.81 4.76
N ASP A 245 6.22 3.71 3.68
CA ASP A 245 6.79 4.84 2.96
C ASP A 245 5.81 5.45 1.95
N ILE A 246 5.01 4.62 1.28
CA ILE A 246 3.99 5.07 0.32
C ILE A 246 2.62 4.58 0.75
N LEU A 247 1.69 5.50 1.01
CA LEU A 247 0.31 5.14 1.36
C LEU A 247 -0.56 5.03 0.11
N GLY A 248 -0.87 3.80 -0.28
CA GLY A 248 -1.75 3.45 -1.39
C GLY A 248 -3.24 3.71 -1.14
N ILE A 249 -4.08 3.49 -2.16
CA ILE A 249 -5.53 3.66 -2.06
C ILE A 249 -6.17 2.36 -1.56
N ASN A 250 -7.33 2.48 -0.92
CA ASN A 250 -8.13 1.33 -0.55
C ASN A 250 -9.17 1.00 -1.64
N HIS A 251 -8.95 -0.09 -2.35
CA HIS A 251 -9.84 -0.62 -3.40
C HIS A 251 -10.83 -1.65 -2.89
N ILE A 252 -10.75 -2.00 -1.60
CA ILE A 252 -11.59 -3.04 -1.04
C ILE A 252 -12.89 -2.43 -0.51
N PRO A 253 -14.04 -2.85 -1.05
CA PRO A 253 -15.32 -2.37 -0.55
C PRO A 253 -15.56 -2.88 0.88
N PRO A 254 -16.37 -2.17 1.68
CA PRO A 254 -16.78 -2.66 2.99
C PRO A 254 -17.42 -4.05 2.86
N ARG A 255 -16.88 -5.02 3.60
CA ARG A 255 -17.40 -6.40 3.64
C ARG A 255 -18.65 -6.43 4.48
N MET A 256 -19.80 -6.47 3.83
CA MET A 256 -21.12 -6.49 4.44
C MET A 256 -22.05 -7.29 3.52
N SER A 257 -22.93 -8.11 4.10
CA SER A 257 -23.88 -8.90 3.33
C SER A 257 -24.89 -7.99 2.61
N SER A 258 -25.52 -8.47 1.54
CA SER A 258 -26.53 -7.70 0.81
C SER A 258 -27.73 -7.33 1.70
N SER A 259 -28.14 -8.22 2.60
CA SER A 259 -29.21 -7.97 3.58
C SER A 259 -28.82 -6.88 4.57
N ASP A 260 -27.59 -6.90 5.09
CA ASP A 260 -27.08 -5.86 5.98
C ASP A 260 -27.01 -4.50 5.27
N TRP A 261 -26.57 -4.46 4.01
CA TRP A 261 -26.55 -3.24 3.21
C TRP A 261 -27.95 -2.64 3.03
N LEU A 262 -28.95 -3.49 2.73
CA LEU A 262 -30.33 -3.06 2.58
C LEU A 262 -30.90 -2.54 3.90
N ASN A 263 -30.67 -3.25 5.01
CA ASN A 263 -31.11 -2.82 6.34
C ASN A 263 -30.47 -1.48 6.73
N LEU A 264 -29.17 -1.33 6.48
CA LEU A 264 -28.42 -0.11 6.75
C LEU A 264 -28.91 1.07 5.89
N LYS A 265 -29.27 0.85 4.63
CA LYS A 265 -29.90 1.88 3.78
C LYS A 265 -31.28 2.28 4.30
N LYS A 266 -32.11 1.33 4.73
CA LYS A 266 -33.46 1.61 5.29
C LYS A 266 -33.42 2.38 6.61
N GLN A 267 -32.44 2.09 7.47
CA GLN A 267 -32.30 2.72 8.78
C GLN A 267 -31.64 4.11 8.73
N ARG A 268 -30.93 4.43 7.64
CA ARG A 268 -30.19 5.70 7.53
C ARG A 268 -31.12 6.83 7.15
N LYS A 269 -31.27 7.81 8.05
CA LYS A 269 -31.90 9.10 7.75
C LYS A 269 -31.10 9.93 6.75
N GLU A 270 -29.78 9.73 6.70
CA GLU A 270 -28.86 10.53 5.89
C GLU A 270 -27.59 9.74 5.54
N SER A 271 -26.95 10.08 4.42
CA SER A 271 -25.62 9.59 4.07
C SER A 271 -24.55 10.22 4.97
N LEU A 272 -23.68 9.39 5.52
CA LEU A 272 -22.55 9.82 6.35
C LEU A 272 -21.25 9.64 5.59
N PHE A 273 -20.45 10.69 5.56
CA PHE A 273 -19.15 10.73 4.91
C PHE A 273 -18.02 10.82 5.94
N ARG A 274 -16.85 10.35 5.54
CA ARG A 274 -15.63 10.43 6.34
C ARG A 274 -14.75 11.50 5.76
N VAL A 275 -14.42 12.52 6.56
CA VAL A 275 -13.58 13.64 6.13
C VAL A 275 -12.27 13.57 6.92
N PHE A 276 -11.15 13.51 6.23
CA PHE A 276 -9.83 13.51 6.85
C PHE A 276 -9.55 14.87 7.48
N ASP A 277 -9.09 14.84 8.72
CA ASP A 277 -8.64 16.01 9.47
C ASP A 277 -7.16 15.83 9.82
N SER A 278 -6.31 16.62 9.16
CA SER A 278 -4.86 16.58 9.32
C SER A 278 -4.38 17.20 10.64
N LYS A 279 -5.20 18.01 11.31
CA LYS A 279 -4.87 18.55 12.64
C LYS A 279 -4.90 17.46 13.69
N GLY A 280 -5.94 16.63 13.66
CA GLY A 280 -6.12 15.55 14.61
C GLY A 280 -5.57 14.20 14.18
N TYR A 281 -5.16 14.01 12.92
CA TYR A 281 -4.96 12.67 12.32
C TYR A 281 -6.19 11.79 12.49
N ALA A 282 -7.33 12.37 12.12
CA ALA A 282 -8.63 11.79 12.36
C ALA A 282 -9.46 11.69 11.09
N TYR A 283 -10.45 10.80 11.11
CA TYR A 283 -11.63 10.94 10.28
C TYR A 283 -12.78 11.47 11.10
N ILE A 284 -13.37 12.56 10.63
CA ILE A 284 -14.58 13.16 11.17
C ILE A 284 -15.77 12.69 10.35
N LYS A 285 -16.83 12.28 11.03
CA LYS A 285 -18.10 11.91 10.42
C LYS A 285 -18.88 13.19 10.08
N LYS A 286 -19.30 13.33 8.83
CA LYS A 286 -20.04 14.49 8.32
C LYS A 286 -21.31 14.04 7.61
N GLY A 287 -22.42 14.69 7.90
CA GLY A 287 -23.70 14.48 7.23
C GLY A 287 -23.70 15.08 5.82
N GLU A 288 -24.49 14.52 4.93
CA GLU A 288 -24.71 15.03 3.58
C GLU A 288 -25.19 16.49 3.55
N SER A 289 -26.14 16.86 4.41
CA SER A 289 -26.71 18.19 4.62
C SER A 289 -25.65 19.22 5.00
N GLU A 290 -24.72 18.86 5.88
CA GLU A 290 -23.59 19.72 6.26
C GLU A 290 -22.64 19.99 5.08
N LEU A 291 -22.51 19.01 4.17
CA LEU A 291 -21.59 19.05 3.04
C LEU A 291 -22.19 19.66 1.78
N ARG A 292 -23.51 19.56 1.57
CA ARG A 292 -24.22 20.05 0.37
C ARG A 292 -23.98 21.53 0.10
N ASN A 293 -23.86 22.34 1.16
CA ASN A 293 -23.62 23.78 1.02
C ASN A 293 -22.18 24.13 0.59
N LYS A 294 -21.28 23.15 0.54
CA LYS A 294 -19.84 23.34 0.29
C LYS A 294 -19.35 22.63 -0.97
N ILE A 295 -20.19 21.79 -1.60
CA ILE A 295 -19.77 20.88 -2.67
C ILE A 295 -20.76 20.97 -3.83
N SER A 296 -20.25 21.28 -5.04
CA SER A 296 -21.03 21.43 -6.27
C SER A 296 -21.23 20.11 -7.04
N GLY A 297 -20.51 19.04 -6.69
CA GLY A 297 -20.56 17.75 -7.37
C GLY A 297 -21.19 16.62 -6.54
N LYS A 298 -21.01 15.38 -7.02
CA LYS A 298 -21.41 14.19 -6.26
C LYS A 298 -20.55 14.09 -5.00
N ILE A 299 -21.17 14.37 -3.85
CA ILE A 299 -20.49 14.50 -2.53
C ILE A 299 -19.53 13.36 -2.25
N GLY A 300 -19.92 12.12 -2.51
CA GLY A 300 -19.06 10.96 -2.25
C GLY A 300 -17.75 10.97 -3.05
N ASP A 301 -17.75 11.50 -4.27
CA ASP A 301 -16.55 11.56 -5.12
C ASP A 301 -15.70 12.78 -4.76
N GLU A 302 -16.32 13.92 -4.45
CA GLU A 302 -15.61 15.13 -3.99
C GLU A 302 -14.95 14.93 -2.62
N ILE A 303 -15.60 14.22 -1.69
CA ILE A 303 -14.99 13.88 -0.39
C ILE A 303 -13.81 12.91 -0.57
N LYS A 304 -13.88 11.98 -1.52
CA LYS A 304 -12.72 11.12 -1.84
C LYS A 304 -11.55 11.95 -2.37
N LYS A 305 -11.79 12.87 -3.32
CA LYS A 305 -10.75 13.78 -3.84
C LYS A 305 -10.15 14.64 -2.72
N PHE A 306 -11.00 15.23 -1.89
CA PHE A 306 -10.58 16.03 -0.74
C PHE A 306 -9.69 15.23 0.22
N ASN A 307 -10.10 14.02 0.60
CA ASN A 307 -9.30 13.18 1.51
C ASN A 307 -7.96 12.80 0.89
N LEU A 308 -7.94 12.41 -0.39
CA LEU A 308 -6.70 12.08 -1.10
C LEU A 308 -5.74 13.28 -1.14
N ALA A 309 -6.24 14.46 -1.49
CA ALA A 309 -5.43 15.68 -1.52
C ALA A 309 -4.94 16.10 -0.13
N SER A 310 -5.80 16.00 0.89
CA SER A 310 -5.45 16.37 2.26
C SER A 310 -4.41 15.43 2.87
N GLN A 311 -4.54 14.12 2.63
CA GLN A 311 -3.54 13.14 3.04
C GLN A 311 -2.22 13.31 2.27
N TYR A 312 -2.28 13.66 0.99
CA TYR A 312 -1.10 13.98 0.20
C TYR A 312 -0.36 15.19 0.76
N ASN A 313 -1.05 16.32 0.95
CA ASN A 313 -0.46 17.53 1.52
C ASN A 313 0.17 17.26 2.89
N GLU A 314 -0.52 16.50 3.75
CA GLU A 314 0.03 16.14 5.06
C GLU A 314 1.28 15.26 4.92
N SER A 315 1.29 14.29 4.00
CA SER A 315 2.47 13.45 3.76
C SER A 315 3.67 14.25 3.23
N VAL A 316 3.43 15.29 2.43
CA VAL A 316 4.48 16.22 1.97
C VAL A 316 5.03 17.02 3.15
N ILE A 317 4.19 17.46 4.09
CA ILE A 317 4.66 18.13 5.31
C ILE A 317 5.54 17.18 6.13
N LEU A 318 5.14 15.92 6.31
CA LEU A 318 5.97 14.92 7.01
C LEU A 318 7.31 14.72 6.32
N GLN A 319 7.30 14.58 4.99
CA GLN A 319 8.51 14.44 4.19
C GLN A 319 9.45 15.64 4.29
N GLN A 320 8.93 16.86 4.20
CA GLN A 320 9.70 18.09 4.34
C GLN A 320 10.33 18.18 5.73
N LYS A 321 9.54 17.93 6.78
CA LYS A 321 10.02 17.98 8.15
C LYS A 321 11.08 16.93 8.46
N LEU A 322 11.00 15.73 7.86
CA LEU A 322 12.06 14.70 7.93
C LEU A 322 13.34 15.13 7.21
N GLY A 323 13.23 15.92 6.13
CA GLY A 323 14.39 16.42 5.40
C GLY A 323 15.05 17.63 6.06
N GLU A 324 14.28 18.44 6.81
CA GLU A 324 14.75 19.64 7.50
C GLU A 324 15.22 19.35 8.93
N ASN A 325 14.57 18.41 9.61
CA ASN A 325 14.83 18.03 10.99
C ASN A 325 15.10 16.54 11.05
N ASN A 326 15.97 16.11 11.96
CA ASN A 326 16.25 14.69 12.11
C ASN A 326 15.06 13.90 12.69
N THR A 327 14.03 14.56 13.24
CA THR A 327 12.82 13.88 13.71
C THR A 327 11.54 14.69 13.49
N ILE A 328 10.44 13.98 13.20
CA ILE A 328 9.09 14.54 13.14
C ILE A 328 8.28 14.28 14.41
N GLU A 329 8.86 13.67 15.44
CA GLU A 329 8.15 13.38 16.69
C GLU A 329 7.45 14.61 17.28
N PRO A 330 8.10 15.79 17.44
CA PRO A 330 7.43 16.97 18.01
C PRO A 330 6.23 17.43 17.18
N TYR A 331 6.28 17.22 15.86
CA TYR A 331 5.16 17.57 14.98
C TYR A 331 3.97 16.62 15.15
N ILE A 332 4.23 15.31 15.20
CA ILE A 332 3.18 14.30 15.30
C ILE A 332 2.58 14.24 16.71
N GLN A 333 3.38 14.45 17.77
CA GLN A 333 2.89 14.45 19.15
C GLN A 333 1.82 15.52 19.43
N ASN A 334 1.80 16.61 18.66
CA ASN A 334 0.82 17.68 18.79
C ASN A 334 -0.52 17.40 18.10
N LYS A 335 -0.71 16.22 17.49
CA LYS A 335 -1.94 15.85 16.78
C LYS A 335 -2.95 15.23 17.74
N ASP A 336 -4.20 15.70 17.72
CA ASP A 336 -5.22 15.35 18.72
C ASP A 336 -5.46 13.84 18.96
N MET A 337 -5.36 12.99 17.93
CA MET A 337 -5.61 11.55 18.06
C MET A 337 -4.34 10.74 18.31
N ILE A 338 -3.17 11.38 18.37
CA ILE A 338 -1.91 10.71 18.68
C ILE A 338 -1.78 10.57 20.19
N THR A 339 -1.76 9.32 20.66
CA THR A 339 -1.57 9.01 22.07
C THR A 339 -0.10 8.70 22.38
N PRO A 340 0.34 8.86 23.65
CA PRO A 340 1.68 8.44 24.07
C PRO A 340 1.97 6.96 23.77
N ASP A 341 0.98 6.08 23.91
CA ASP A 341 1.12 4.66 23.58
C ASP A 341 1.37 4.41 22.09
N LEU A 342 0.73 5.20 21.22
CA LEU A 342 0.94 5.10 19.79
C LEU A 342 2.38 5.50 19.45
N ILE A 343 2.87 6.62 19.99
CA ILE A 343 4.27 7.05 19.83
C ILE A 343 5.24 5.99 20.36
N LYS A 344 4.98 5.46 21.55
CA LYS A 344 5.78 4.37 22.13
C LYS A 344 5.88 3.16 21.19
N ASN A 345 4.77 2.76 20.57
CA ASN A 345 4.78 1.67 19.59
C ASN A 345 5.61 2.01 18.34
N MET A 346 5.57 3.27 17.86
CA MET A 346 6.42 3.72 16.75
C MET A 346 7.91 3.66 17.12
N LYS A 347 8.30 4.09 18.32
CA LYS A 347 9.68 4.01 18.82
C LYS A 347 10.17 2.56 18.95
N ILE A 348 9.30 1.66 19.42
CA ILE A 348 9.61 0.24 19.50
C ILE A 348 9.87 -0.35 18.11
N LEU A 349 9.00 -0.02 17.14
CA LEU A 349 9.20 -0.45 15.74
C LEU A 349 10.52 0.08 15.18
N ARG A 350 10.80 1.38 15.38
CA ARG A 350 12.07 1.99 14.99
C ARG A 350 13.26 1.22 15.50
N LYS A 351 13.27 0.95 16.81
CA LYS A 351 14.36 0.26 17.49
C LYS A 351 14.64 -1.09 16.83
N GLU A 352 13.59 -1.87 16.59
CA GLU A 352 13.73 -3.18 15.94
C GLU A 352 14.15 -3.10 14.47
N ALA A 353 13.74 -2.04 13.77
CA ALA A 353 14.01 -1.86 12.35
C ALA A 353 15.42 -1.32 12.07
N PHE A 354 16.00 -0.51 12.97
CA PHE A 354 17.16 0.31 12.61
C PHE A 354 18.26 0.39 13.67
N ASP A 355 18.08 -0.10 14.91
CA ASP A 355 19.16 0.03 15.90
C ASP A 355 20.43 -0.71 15.49
N HIS A 356 20.34 -1.73 14.62
CA HIS A 356 21.52 -2.40 14.03
C HIS A 356 22.37 -1.47 13.14
N LEU A 357 21.77 -0.42 12.55
CA LEU A 357 22.48 0.58 11.73
C LEU A 357 23.28 1.57 12.58
N ASN A 358 22.95 1.70 13.87
CA ASN A 358 23.67 2.55 14.82
C ASN A 358 24.88 1.86 15.45
N TYR A 359 25.16 0.59 15.10
CA TYR A 359 26.36 -0.10 15.58
C TYR A 359 27.48 0.00 14.54
N GLU A 360 28.53 0.75 14.87
CA GLU A 360 29.90 0.56 14.36
C GLU A 360 30.48 -0.85 14.72
N LYS A 361 29.66 -1.90 14.75
CA LYS A 361 30.06 -3.26 15.13
C LYS A 361 29.37 -4.31 14.27
N ILE A 362 29.77 -4.36 13.00
CA ILE A 362 29.74 -5.58 12.19
C ILE A 362 31.21 -5.96 11.90
N ASP A 363 31.99 -6.17 12.96
CA ASP A 363 33.37 -6.66 12.87
C ASP A 363 33.59 -7.93 13.73
N LYS A 364 32.52 -8.63 14.12
CA LYS A 364 32.64 -9.84 14.98
C LYS A 364 31.67 -10.99 14.68
N TRP A 365 31.12 -11.07 13.47
CA TRP A 365 30.30 -12.22 13.06
C TRP A 365 30.88 -13.02 11.88
N PHE A 366 32.13 -12.73 11.52
CA PHE A 366 32.98 -13.58 10.66
C PHE A 366 34.36 -13.74 11.29
N ASP A 367 34.38 -14.38 12.46
CA ASP A 367 35.48 -15.26 12.88
C ASP A 367 34.89 -16.66 13.13
#